data_AF-A0A177T7F0-F1
#
_entry.id   AF-A0A177T7F0-F1
#
_cell.length_a   1.000
_cell.length_b   1.000
_cell.length_c   1.000
_cell.angle_alpha   90.00
_cell.angle_beta   90.00
_cell.angle_gamma   90.00
#
_symmetry.space_group_name_H-M   'P 1'
#
loop_
_entity.id
_entity.type
_entity.pdbx_description
1 polymer ?
#
loop_
_entity_poly.entity_id
_entity_poly.type
_entity_poly.pdbx_seq_one_letter_code
_entity_poly.pdbx_strand_id
1 'polypeptide(L)'
;MSGKFQDDALVFYDLTNKRGGHLSFSPHCVKTVVDLKLLGITKHTHERLTFVQVRNDLAKNVCDDVTVPTLKIPDGSCVVDSFKIAEWLDENHPEGAKIFGGSEEGKRVAAFVNTYVKNILGNDIGALSKPHIAPLLDEESREYFINVKNGKDQFEEWSSASPAQRKEHIDSLIRGLAPIEAMLAAKPRKDNFSRPTPNWLAGGPEPTHADACLFGWYVFSRADPSACKAVWESEWLPEVGKWVRAMLEWCGPDIVGEFVAA
;
A
#
# COMPACT_ATOMS: atom_id res chain seq x y z
N MET A 1 -18.80 29.56 -4.89
CA MET A 1 -19.08 28.51 -5.89
C MET A 1 -17.81 27.69 -6.05
N SER A 2 -17.63 26.66 -5.23
CA SER A 2 -16.46 25.76 -5.36
C SER A 2 -16.73 24.79 -6.51
N GLY A 3 -15.84 24.80 -7.50
CA GLY A 3 -15.89 23.87 -8.63
C GLY A 3 -15.82 22.44 -8.09
N LYS A 4 -16.88 21.68 -8.30
CA LYS A 4 -16.95 20.27 -7.88
C LYS A 4 -15.90 19.47 -8.66
N PHE A 5 -15.07 18.75 -7.92
CA PHE A 5 -14.17 17.70 -8.39
C PHE A 5 -14.87 16.82 -9.44
N GLN A 6 -14.21 16.62 -10.59
CA GLN A 6 -14.63 15.64 -11.60
C GLN A 6 -13.58 14.54 -11.64
N ASP A 7 -13.97 13.34 -11.24
CA ASP A 7 -13.13 12.13 -11.18
C ASP A 7 -12.35 11.89 -12.48
N ASP A 8 -12.99 12.15 -13.61
CA ASP A 8 -12.49 11.91 -14.98
C ASP A 8 -11.25 12.76 -15.32
N ALA A 9 -10.99 13.82 -14.56
CA ALA A 9 -9.85 14.72 -14.77
C ALA A 9 -8.59 14.32 -13.98
N LEU A 10 -8.66 13.27 -13.16
CA LEU A 10 -7.50 12.76 -12.44
C LEU A 10 -6.65 11.83 -13.30
N VAL A 11 -5.33 11.93 -13.15
CA VAL A 11 -4.38 10.91 -13.63
C VAL A 11 -3.60 10.37 -12.45
N PHE A 12 -3.79 9.09 -12.15
CA PHE A 12 -3.04 8.36 -11.15
C PHE A 12 -1.86 7.65 -11.81
N TYR A 13 -0.65 8.08 -11.46
CA TYR A 13 0.60 7.42 -11.85
C TYR A 13 1.00 6.39 -10.79
N ASP A 14 1.03 5.13 -11.22
CA ASP A 14 1.29 3.94 -10.42
C ASP A 14 2.56 3.21 -10.92
N LEU A 15 3.04 2.25 -10.14
CA LEU A 15 4.16 1.38 -10.48
C LEU A 15 3.65 -0.02 -10.91
N THR A 16 4.19 -0.51 -12.02
CA THR A 16 4.00 -1.89 -12.46
C THR A 16 5.33 -2.55 -12.85
N ASN A 17 5.27 -3.84 -13.19
CA ASN A 17 6.45 -4.68 -13.34
C ASN A 17 7.10 -4.57 -14.72
N LYS A 18 6.30 -4.33 -15.76
CA LYS A 18 6.76 -4.18 -17.14
C LYS A 18 5.87 -3.22 -17.91
N ARG A 19 6.36 -2.69 -19.03
CA ARG A 19 5.56 -1.82 -19.91
C ARG A 19 4.24 -2.50 -20.31
N GLY A 20 3.11 -1.82 -20.09
CA GLY A 20 1.77 -2.37 -20.33
C GLY A 20 1.31 -3.44 -19.33
N GLY A 21 2.07 -3.64 -18.24
CA GLY A 21 1.69 -4.51 -17.14
C GLY A 21 0.60 -3.89 -16.25
N HIS A 22 -0.02 -4.75 -15.44
CA HIS A 22 -1.03 -4.37 -14.46
C HIS A 22 -0.70 -4.84 -13.04
N LEU A 23 0.44 -5.50 -12.85
CA LEU A 23 0.83 -6.04 -11.55
C LEU A 23 1.08 -4.91 -10.56
N SER A 24 0.38 -4.93 -9.43
CA SER A 24 0.49 -3.97 -8.34
C SER A 24 1.24 -4.58 -7.16
N PHE A 25 2.37 -3.96 -6.80
CA PHE A 25 3.23 -4.41 -5.70
C PHE A 25 3.79 -3.26 -4.87
N SER A 26 3.76 -2.01 -5.36
CA SER A 26 4.26 -0.88 -4.59
C SER A 26 3.40 -0.67 -3.33
N PRO A 27 3.95 -0.80 -2.11
CA PRO A 27 3.16 -0.59 -0.91
C PRO A 27 2.65 0.85 -0.80
N HIS A 28 3.31 1.81 -1.47
CA HIS A 28 2.88 3.20 -1.50
C HIS A 28 1.73 3.43 -2.48
N CYS A 29 1.78 2.80 -3.66
CA CYS A 29 0.73 3.00 -4.67
C CYS A 29 -0.56 2.27 -4.31
N VAL A 30 -0.47 1.08 -3.68
CA VAL A 30 -1.63 0.35 -3.16
C VAL A 30 -2.45 1.21 -2.20
N LYS A 31 -1.82 2.10 -1.41
CA LYS A 31 -2.55 3.02 -0.53
C LYS A 31 -3.51 3.90 -1.32
N THR A 32 -3.00 4.52 -2.38
CA THR A 32 -3.81 5.36 -3.27
C THR A 32 -4.87 4.55 -4.00
N VAL A 33 -4.60 3.31 -4.42
CA VAL A 33 -5.64 2.42 -4.99
C VAL A 33 -6.81 2.21 -4.00
N VAL A 34 -6.49 1.94 -2.73
CA VAL A 34 -7.49 1.77 -1.67
C VAL A 34 -8.27 3.07 -1.42
N ASP A 35 -7.58 4.20 -1.34
CA ASP A 35 -8.21 5.52 -1.13
C ASP A 35 -9.16 5.90 -2.27
N LEU A 36 -8.75 5.71 -3.52
CA LEU A 36 -9.58 5.99 -4.70
C LEU A 36 -10.84 5.12 -4.69
N LYS A 37 -10.72 3.84 -4.32
CA LYS A 37 -11.86 2.95 -4.15
C LYS A 37 -12.80 3.40 -3.03
N LEU A 38 -12.26 3.79 -1.87
CA LEU A 38 -13.03 4.25 -0.72
C LEU A 38 -13.90 5.46 -1.07
N LEU A 39 -13.38 6.32 -1.93
CA LEU A 39 -14.08 7.50 -2.43
C LEU A 39 -15.02 7.22 -3.61
N GLY A 40 -15.03 5.99 -4.15
CA GLY A 40 -15.84 5.63 -5.31
C GLY A 40 -15.33 6.20 -6.65
N ILE A 41 -14.06 6.62 -6.71
CA ILE A 41 -13.47 7.25 -7.90
C ILE A 41 -13.17 6.17 -8.94
N THR A 42 -14.01 6.07 -9.97
CA THR A 42 -13.96 4.98 -10.98
C THR A 42 -13.55 5.43 -12.37
N LYS A 43 -13.55 6.73 -12.66
CA LYS A 43 -13.36 7.27 -14.02
C LYS A 43 -12.01 7.94 -14.27
N HIS A 44 -11.10 7.86 -13.31
CA HIS A 44 -9.77 8.44 -13.44
C HIS A 44 -8.92 7.70 -14.50
N THR A 45 -7.93 8.39 -15.05
CA THR A 45 -6.89 7.73 -15.88
C THR A 45 -5.88 7.07 -14.96
N HIS A 46 -5.59 5.78 -15.16
CA HIS A 46 -4.64 5.02 -14.35
C HIS A 46 -3.42 4.63 -15.17
N GLU A 47 -2.37 5.43 -15.06
CA GLU A 47 -1.11 5.27 -15.78
C GLU A 47 -0.15 4.38 -14.98
N ARG A 48 0.03 3.14 -15.43
CA ARG A 48 0.94 2.17 -14.80
C ARG A 48 2.31 2.21 -15.47
N LEU A 49 3.32 2.59 -14.70
CA LEU A 49 4.67 2.84 -15.19
C LEU A 49 5.68 1.86 -14.61
N THR A 50 6.71 1.53 -15.37
CA THR A 50 7.87 0.79 -14.84
C THR A 50 8.81 1.71 -14.06
N PHE A 51 9.78 1.17 -13.33
CA PHE A 51 10.76 1.99 -12.61
C PHE A 51 11.50 2.98 -13.54
N VAL A 52 11.86 2.50 -14.73
CA VAL A 52 12.56 3.32 -15.73
C VAL A 52 11.64 4.39 -16.30
N GLN A 53 10.38 4.06 -16.58
CA GLN A 53 9.41 5.06 -17.05
C GLN A 53 9.13 6.13 -15.99
N VAL A 54 9.09 5.79 -14.70
CA VAL A 54 8.96 6.79 -13.63
C VAL A 54 10.15 7.76 -13.64
N ARG A 55 11.38 7.23 -13.70
CA ARG A 55 12.60 8.05 -13.66
C ARG A 55 12.85 8.88 -14.92
N ASN A 56 12.36 8.42 -16.08
CA ASN A 56 12.65 9.04 -17.36
C ASN A 56 11.46 9.80 -17.92
N ASP A 57 10.29 9.15 -18.01
CA ASP A 57 9.12 9.70 -18.70
C ASP A 57 8.30 10.59 -17.75
N LEU A 58 8.05 10.13 -16.52
CA LEU A 58 7.30 10.92 -15.54
C LEU A 58 8.10 12.12 -15.02
N ALA A 59 9.40 11.95 -14.75
CA ALA A 59 10.26 13.02 -14.23
C ALA A 59 10.30 14.26 -15.13
N LYS A 60 10.31 14.07 -16.46
CA LYS A 60 10.25 15.16 -17.45
C LYS A 60 8.99 16.01 -17.36
N ASN A 61 7.90 15.42 -16.87
CA ASN A 61 6.57 16.04 -16.87
C ASN A 61 6.14 16.58 -15.50
N VAL A 62 6.79 16.14 -14.42
CA VAL A 62 6.42 16.48 -13.03
C VAL A 62 7.53 17.26 -12.34
N CYS A 63 8.61 16.58 -11.99
CA CYS A 63 9.82 17.16 -11.41
C CYS A 63 10.95 16.13 -11.48
N ASP A 64 12.18 16.61 -11.36
CA ASP A 64 13.34 15.74 -11.11
C ASP A 64 13.09 14.89 -9.85
N ASP A 65 13.55 13.64 -9.86
CA ASP A 65 13.40 12.67 -8.78
C ASP A 65 11.94 12.38 -8.33
N VAL A 66 10.96 12.54 -9.22
CA VAL A 66 9.57 12.13 -8.96
C VAL A 66 9.48 10.66 -8.57
N THR A 67 8.59 10.37 -7.61
CA THR A 67 8.27 9.01 -7.17
C THR A 67 6.78 8.72 -7.35
N VAL A 68 6.42 7.45 -7.42
CA VAL A 68 5.02 7.03 -7.44
C VAL A 68 4.62 6.45 -6.07
N PRO A 69 3.37 6.68 -5.62
CA PRO A 69 2.26 7.26 -6.36
C PRO A 69 2.40 8.77 -6.57
N THR A 70 1.93 9.23 -7.74
CA THR A 70 1.74 10.65 -8.06
C THR A 70 0.34 10.82 -8.63
N LEU A 71 -0.38 11.84 -8.19
CA LEU A 71 -1.70 12.19 -8.68
C LEU A 71 -1.62 13.53 -9.42
N LYS A 72 -1.91 13.55 -10.72
CA LYS A 72 -2.14 14.79 -11.46
C LYS A 72 -3.60 15.18 -11.32
N ILE A 73 -3.82 16.41 -10.90
CA ILE A 73 -5.14 16.95 -10.56
C ILE A 73 -5.67 17.86 -11.69
N PRO A 74 -6.94 18.29 -11.68
CA PRO A 74 -7.58 18.93 -12.84
C PRO A 74 -6.94 20.24 -13.31
N ASP A 75 -6.26 20.97 -12.42
CA ASP A 75 -5.53 22.20 -12.77
C ASP A 75 -4.17 21.93 -13.45
N GLY A 76 -3.81 20.66 -13.61
CA GLY A 76 -2.58 20.20 -14.23
C GLY A 76 -1.40 20.03 -13.28
N SER A 77 -1.51 20.49 -12.03
CA SER A 77 -0.48 20.27 -11.00
C SER A 77 -0.46 18.81 -10.54
N CYS A 78 0.61 18.42 -9.84
CA CYS A 78 0.82 17.06 -9.35
C CYS A 78 1.02 17.04 -7.84
N VAL A 79 0.33 16.12 -7.17
CA VAL A 79 0.53 15.76 -5.76
C VAL A 79 1.34 14.47 -5.71
N VAL A 80 2.54 14.55 -5.16
CA VAL A 80 3.48 13.43 -5.01
C VAL A 80 3.49 13.00 -3.54
N ASP A 81 3.69 11.69 -3.29
CA ASP A 81 3.60 11.00 -1.99
C ASP A 81 2.18 10.52 -1.64
N SER A 82 2.08 9.25 -1.24
CA SER A 82 0.78 8.59 -0.97
C SER A 82 -0.02 9.27 0.14
N PHE A 83 0.66 9.80 1.17
CA PHE A 83 -0.01 10.42 2.31
C PHE A 83 -0.47 11.83 1.94
N LYS A 84 0.35 12.59 1.20
CA LYS A 84 -0.06 13.90 0.67
C LYS A 84 -1.23 13.78 -0.32
N ILE A 85 -1.25 12.71 -1.13
CA ILE A 85 -2.40 12.41 -2.00
C ILE A 85 -3.64 12.16 -1.15
N ALA A 86 -3.56 11.39 -0.08
CA ALA A 86 -4.68 11.15 0.83
C ALA A 86 -5.17 12.45 1.50
N GLU A 87 -4.27 13.32 1.96
CA GLU A 87 -4.63 14.64 2.50
C GLU A 87 -5.33 15.51 1.46
N TRP A 88 -4.82 15.53 0.23
CA TRP A 88 -5.46 16.28 -0.84
C TRP A 88 -6.85 15.73 -1.17
N LEU A 89 -7.02 14.40 -1.22
CA LEU A 89 -8.31 13.76 -1.47
C LEU A 89 -9.32 14.04 -0.34
N ASP A 90 -8.88 14.01 0.92
CA ASP A 90 -9.69 14.35 2.10
C ASP A 90 -10.26 15.77 2.00
N GLU A 91 -9.44 16.73 1.57
CA GLU A 91 -9.83 18.15 1.47
C GLU A 91 -10.66 18.47 0.22
N ASN A 92 -10.45 17.75 -0.89
CA ASN A 92 -10.96 18.16 -2.20
C ASN A 92 -12.07 17.26 -2.77
N HIS A 93 -12.27 16.05 -2.24
CA HIS A 93 -13.33 15.14 -2.69
C HIS A 93 -14.64 15.32 -1.87
N PRO A 94 -15.84 15.25 -2.47
CA PRO A 94 -17.11 15.36 -1.73
C PRO A 94 -17.29 14.32 -0.61
N GLU A 95 -16.78 13.11 -0.83
CA GLU A 95 -16.73 12.02 0.17
C GLU A 95 -15.38 11.96 0.91
N GLY A 96 -14.53 12.99 0.76
CA GLY A 96 -13.13 13.02 1.20
C GLY A 96 -12.95 12.68 2.68
N ALA A 97 -13.88 13.14 3.52
CA ALA A 97 -13.90 12.86 4.95
C ALA A 97 -13.78 11.36 5.29
N LYS A 98 -14.13 10.43 4.39
CA LYS A 98 -13.94 8.99 4.61
C LYS A 98 -12.48 8.58 4.75
N ILE A 99 -11.55 9.27 4.08
CA ILE A 99 -10.12 8.93 4.04
C ILE A 99 -9.54 8.77 5.45
N PHE A 100 -9.89 9.69 6.35
CA PHE A 100 -9.45 9.67 7.76
C PHE A 100 -10.60 9.44 8.75
N GLY A 101 -11.72 8.86 8.29
CA GLY A 101 -12.88 8.58 9.15
C GLY A 101 -13.57 9.83 9.71
N GLY A 102 -13.41 10.98 9.05
CA GLY A 102 -14.07 12.25 9.36
C GLY A 102 -13.54 12.93 10.61
N SER A 103 -12.33 12.59 11.05
CA SER A 103 -11.74 13.08 12.30
C SER A 103 -10.24 13.28 12.22
N GLU A 104 -9.74 14.27 12.97
CA GLU A 104 -8.30 14.50 13.16
C GLU A 104 -7.63 13.33 13.87
N GLU A 105 -8.35 12.64 14.76
CA GLU A 105 -7.89 11.43 15.44
C GLU A 105 -7.60 10.32 14.42
N GLY A 106 -8.51 10.08 13.47
CA GLY A 106 -8.30 9.11 12.39
C GLY A 106 -7.11 9.47 11.52
N LYS A 107 -6.89 10.76 11.23
CA LYS A 107 -5.71 11.24 10.50
C LYS A 107 -4.41 10.98 11.27
N ARG A 108 -4.40 11.22 12.59
CA ARG A 108 -3.25 10.91 13.46
C ARG A 108 -2.96 9.42 13.53
N VAL A 109 -4.00 8.58 13.59
CA VAL A 109 -3.85 7.12 13.53
C VAL A 109 -3.24 6.69 12.19
N ALA A 110 -3.73 7.23 11.07
CA ALA A 110 -3.16 6.94 9.75
C ALA A 110 -1.68 7.37 9.66
N ALA A 111 -1.33 8.55 10.15
CA ALA A 111 0.06 9.03 10.19
C ALA A 111 0.97 8.13 11.04
N PHE A 112 0.47 7.69 12.21
CA PHE A 112 1.16 6.73 13.07
C PHE A 112 1.40 5.41 12.34
N VAL A 113 0.36 4.79 11.79
CA VAL A 113 0.46 3.49 11.07
C VAL A 113 1.40 3.61 9.88
N ASN A 114 1.29 4.68 9.08
CA ASN A 114 2.15 4.94 7.93
C ASN A 114 3.64 4.93 8.31
N THR A 115 3.97 5.63 9.39
CA THR A 115 5.35 5.75 9.89
C THR A 115 5.82 4.46 10.56
N TYR A 116 4.97 3.88 11.41
CA TYR A 116 5.25 2.65 12.16
C TYR A 116 5.56 1.49 11.23
N VAL A 117 4.67 1.21 10.26
CA VAL A 117 4.85 0.07 9.36
C VAL A 117 6.10 0.24 8.49
N LYS A 118 6.34 1.46 7.97
CA LYS A 118 7.54 1.73 7.18
C LYS A 118 8.82 1.49 7.98
N ASN A 119 8.87 1.93 9.23
CA ASN A 119 10.09 1.90 10.04
C ASN A 119 10.32 0.56 10.75
N ILE A 120 9.24 -0.12 11.15
CA ILE A 120 9.30 -1.35 11.96
C ILE A 120 9.21 -2.60 11.08
N LEU A 121 8.35 -2.60 10.05
CA LEU A 121 8.11 -3.78 9.22
C LEU A 121 8.82 -3.70 7.86
N GLY A 122 9.04 -2.49 7.35
CA GLY A 122 9.46 -2.28 5.97
C GLY A 122 10.78 -2.95 5.60
N ASN A 123 11.75 -3.01 6.52
CA ASN A 123 13.03 -3.67 6.27
C ASN A 123 12.88 -5.19 6.14
N ASP A 124 12.21 -5.84 7.09
CA ASP A 124 12.03 -7.29 7.12
C ASP A 124 11.11 -7.77 5.99
N ILE A 125 10.02 -7.04 5.69
CA ILE A 125 9.20 -7.31 4.50
C ILE A 125 10.05 -7.14 3.23
N GLY A 126 10.88 -6.11 3.17
CA GLY A 126 11.78 -5.86 2.06
C GLY A 126 12.76 -7.01 1.81
N ALA A 127 13.42 -7.49 2.87
CA ALA A 127 14.38 -8.58 2.80
C ALA A 127 13.75 -9.88 2.26
N LEU A 128 12.51 -10.17 2.66
CA LEU A 128 11.78 -11.35 2.22
C LEU A 128 11.21 -11.20 0.80
N SER A 129 10.68 -10.02 0.45
CA SER A 129 9.83 -9.85 -0.75
C SER A 129 10.61 -9.39 -1.99
N LYS A 130 11.62 -8.52 -1.81
CA LYS A 130 12.37 -7.94 -2.94
C LYS A 130 13.06 -8.99 -3.84
N PRO A 131 13.65 -10.08 -3.32
CA PRO A 131 14.20 -11.15 -4.15
C PRO A 131 13.18 -11.78 -5.10
N HIS A 132 11.90 -11.83 -4.68
CA HIS A 132 10.81 -12.37 -5.48
C HIS A 132 10.16 -11.34 -6.41
N ILE A 133 10.26 -10.05 -6.10
CA ILE A 133 9.80 -8.98 -7.00
C ILE A 133 10.73 -8.80 -8.19
N ALA A 134 12.05 -8.82 -7.97
CA ALA A 134 13.03 -8.59 -9.03
C ALA A 134 12.82 -9.43 -10.30
N PRO A 135 12.57 -10.76 -10.25
CA PRO A 135 12.34 -11.56 -11.46
C PRO A 135 11.01 -11.26 -12.17
N LEU A 136 10.08 -10.52 -11.54
CA LEU A 136 8.83 -10.11 -12.18
C LEU A 136 9.00 -8.85 -13.04
N LEU A 137 10.08 -8.09 -12.82
CA LEU A 137 10.35 -6.83 -13.49
C LEU A 137 10.90 -7.05 -14.91
N ASP A 138 10.66 -6.10 -15.81
CA ASP A 138 11.42 -6.04 -17.07
C ASP A 138 12.92 -5.79 -16.83
N GLU A 139 13.75 -6.14 -17.80
CA GLU A 139 15.20 -6.22 -17.61
C GLU A 139 15.82 -4.90 -17.12
N GLU A 140 15.47 -3.78 -17.76
CA GLU A 140 15.99 -2.46 -17.37
C GLU A 140 15.52 -2.06 -15.96
N SER A 141 14.25 -2.31 -15.61
CA SER A 141 13.72 -2.02 -14.28
C SER A 141 14.31 -2.94 -13.23
N ARG A 142 14.58 -4.20 -13.57
CA ARG A 142 15.23 -5.18 -12.70
C ARG A 142 16.67 -4.76 -12.39
N GLU A 143 17.43 -4.37 -13.41
CA GLU A 143 18.80 -3.88 -13.24
C GLU A 143 18.82 -2.64 -12.34
N TYR A 144 17.96 -1.67 -12.63
CA TYR A 144 17.79 -0.48 -11.79
C TYR A 144 17.41 -0.84 -10.35
N PHE A 145 16.45 -1.75 -10.18
CA PHE A 145 15.94 -2.16 -8.87
C PHE A 145 17.03 -2.80 -8.01
N ILE A 146 17.83 -3.68 -8.58
CA ILE A 146 18.92 -4.37 -7.89
C ILE A 146 20.07 -3.40 -7.61
N ASN A 147 20.60 -2.77 -8.66
CA ASN A 147 21.88 -2.07 -8.58
C ASN A 147 21.77 -0.67 -7.97
N VAL A 148 20.66 0.03 -8.20
CA VAL A 148 20.52 1.45 -7.82
C VAL A 148 19.53 1.64 -6.68
N LYS A 149 18.32 1.08 -6.80
CA LYS A 149 17.27 1.31 -5.78
C LYS A 149 17.58 0.63 -4.45
N ASN A 150 18.08 -0.60 -4.49
CA ASN A 150 18.37 -1.38 -3.29
C ASN A 150 19.87 -1.47 -2.99
N GLY A 151 20.72 -1.35 -4.01
CA GLY A 151 22.15 -1.63 -3.91
C GLY A 151 22.43 -3.12 -4.10
N LYS A 152 23.40 -3.43 -4.97
CA LYS A 152 23.70 -4.80 -5.39
C LYS A 152 24.05 -5.71 -4.21
N ASP A 153 24.98 -5.29 -3.34
CA ASP A 153 25.46 -6.10 -2.22
C ASP A 153 24.33 -6.47 -1.24
N GLN A 154 23.49 -5.48 -0.90
CA GLN A 154 22.34 -5.70 -0.03
C GLN A 154 21.31 -6.64 -0.66
N PHE A 155 21.09 -6.52 -1.98
CA PHE A 155 20.17 -7.39 -2.71
C PHE A 155 20.69 -8.84 -2.79
N GLU A 156 21.99 -9.02 -2.98
CA GLU A 156 22.65 -10.34 -2.95
C GLU A 156 22.56 -10.98 -1.56
N GLU A 157 22.73 -10.21 -0.48
CA GLU A 157 22.52 -10.67 0.89
C GLU A 157 21.09 -11.20 1.10
N TRP A 158 20.07 -10.45 0.72
CA TRP A 158 18.68 -10.90 0.83
C TRP A 158 18.39 -12.14 -0.02
N SER A 159 18.93 -12.18 -1.24
CA SER A 159 18.70 -13.28 -2.18
C SER A 159 19.39 -14.59 -1.74
N SER A 160 20.45 -14.49 -0.94
CA SER A 160 21.21 -15.64 -0.43
C SER A 160 20.89 -15.98 1.03
N ALA A 161 19.88 -15.34 1.62
CA ALA A 161 19.50 -15.53 3.01
C ALA A 161 19.18 -17.01 3.33
N SER A 162 19.84 -17.53 4.35
CA SER A 162 19.60 -18.89 4.85
C SER A 162 18.18 -19.05 5.42
N PRO A 163 17.67 -20.29 5.55
CA PRO A 163 16.39 -20.54 6.20
C PRO A 163 16.30 -19.95 7.63
N ALA A 164 17.41 -19.92 8.38
CA ALA A 164 17.46 -19.34 9.72
C ALA A 164 17.26 -17.82 9.68
N GLN A 165 18.01 -17.11 8.82
CA GLN A 165 17.86 -15.66 8.64
C GLN A 165 16.46 -15.28 8.15
N ARG A 166 15.91 -16.06 7.21
CA ARG A 166 14.52 -15.87 6.75
C ARG A 166 13.52 -16.04 7.90
N LYS A 167 13.72 -17.03 8.77
CA LYS A 167 12.89 -17.21 9.97
C LYS A 167 13.02 -16.03 10.93
N GLU A 168 14.21 -15.46 11.11
CA GLU A 168 14.41 -14.28 11.97
C GLU A 168 13.60 -13.08 11.48
N HIS A 169 13.57 -12.81 10.17
CA HIS A 169 12.71 -11.78 9.60
C HIS A 169 11.22 -12.06 9.86
N ILE A 170 10.76 -13.31 9.68
CA ILE A 170 9.36 -13.70 9.95
C ILE A 170 9.03 -13.48 11.43
N ASP A 171 9.87 -13.95 12.35
CA ASP A 171 9.65 -13.79 13.79
C ASP A 171 9.67 -12.30 14.20
N SER A 172 10.52 -11.49 13.57
CA SER A 172 10.56 -10.04 13.75
C SER A 172 9.25 -9.37 13.30
N LEU A 173 8.73 -9.75 12.13
CA LEU A 173 7.46 -9.26 11.63
C LEU A 173 6.29 -9.64 12.52
N ILE A 174 6.26 -10.87 13.04
CA ILE A 174 5.22 -11.30 13.98
C ILE A 174 5.24 -10.41 15.24
N ARG A 175 6.43 -10.16 15.81
CA ARG A 175 6.57 -9.25 16.96
C ARG A 175 6.18 -7.81 16.62
N GLY A 176 6.56 -7.32 15.44
CA GLY A 176 6.23 -5.98 14.97
C GLY A 176 4.74 -5.79 14.67
N LEU A 177 4.00 -6.86 14.37
CA LEU A 177 2.55 -6.81 14.18
C LEU A 177 1.76 -6.96 15.48
N ALA A 178 2.39 -7.38 16.58
CA ALA A 178 1.70 -7.58 17.86
C ALA A 178 0.96 -6.31 18.39
N PRO A 179 1.46 -5.08 18.24
CA PRO A 179 0.69 -3.88 18.60
C PRO A 179 -0.54 -3.65 17.72
N ILE A 180 -0.45 -3.99 16.42
CA ILE A 180 -1.58 -3.92 15.49
C ILE A 180 -2.62 -4.99 15.84
N GLU A 181 -2.17 -6.21 16.15
CA GLU A 181 -3.04 -7.28 16.66
C GLU A 181 -3.82 -6.82 17.90
N ALA A 182 -3.13 -6.22 18.88
CA ALA A 182 -3.78 -5.68 20.07
C ALA A 182 -4.80 -4.56 19.75
N MET A 183 -4.49 -3.71 18.77
CA MET A 183 -5.39 -2.67 18.30
C MET A 183 -6.66 -3.25 17.65
N LEU A 184 -6.51 -4.27 16.79
CA LEU A 184 -7.62 -4.96 16.13
C LEU A 184 -8.44 -5.84 17.10
N ALA A 185 -7.83 -6.34 18.17
CA ALA A 185 -8.52 -7.08 19.23
C ALA A 185 -9.33 -6.18 20.18
N ALA A 186 -9.06 -4.87 20.20
CA ALA A 186 -9.76 -3.93 21.06
C ALA A 186 -11.23 -3.78 20.62
N LYS A 187 -12.15 -4.24 21.48
CA LYS A 187 -13.59 -4.25 21.16
C LYS A 187 -14.14 -2.82 21.00
N PRO A 188 -14.90 -2.53 19.93
CA PRO A 188 -15.59 -1.26 19.79
C PRO A 188 -16.58 -1.05 20.95
N ARG A 189 -16.74 0.21 21.36
CA ARG A 189 -17.64 0.62 22.46
C ARG A 189 -19.09 0.64 21.96
N LYS A 190 -19.70 -0.53 21.73
CA LYS A 190 -21.01 -0.71 21.07
C LYS A 190 -21.05 -0.12 19.66
N ASP A 191 -20.70 -0.95 18.72
CA ASP A 191 -21.07 -0.86 17.31
C ASP A 191 -22.60 -0.78 17.17
N ASN A 192 -23.12 0.40 16.81
CA ASN A 192 -24.52 0.58 16.35
C ASN A 192 -24.73 0.01 14.93
N PHE A 193 -23.75 -0.70 14.38
CA PHE A 193 -23.83 -1.29 13.05
C PHE A 193 -24.59 -2.61 13.13
N SER A 194 -25.58 -2.77 12.25
CA SER A 194 -26.51 -3.91 12.24
C SER A 194 -25.85 -5.22 11.77
N ARG A 195 -24.60 -5.17 11.32
CA ARG A 195 -23.83 -6.30 10.81
C ARG A 195 -22.49 -6.38 11.55
N PRO A 196 -21.96 -7.59 11.77
CA PRO A 196 -20.58 -7.75 12.21
C PRO A 196 -19.67 -7.14 11.14
N THR A 197 -19.12 -5.96 11.40
CA THR A 197 -18.09 -5.35 10.57
C THR A 197 -16.72 -5.85 11.05
N PRO A 198 -15.78 -6.09 10.14
CA PRO A 198 -14.38 -6.23 10.52
C PRO A 198 -13.94 -5.05 11.39
N ASN A 199 -13.07 -5.27 12.36
CA ASN A 199 -12.50 -4.16 13.12
C ASN A 199 -11.43 -3.49 12.26
N TRP A 200 -11.67 -2.26 11.84
CA TRP A 200 -10.71 -1.45 11.07
C TRP A 200 -9.80 -0.67 12.01
N LEU A 201 -8.61 -0.28 11.55
CA LEU A 201 -7.61 0.35 12.43
C LEU A 201 -8.13 1.67 13.04
N ALA A 202 -8.78 2.53 12.25
CA ALA A 202 -9.39 3.75 12.78
C ALA A 202 -10.80 3.53 13.36
N GLY A 203 -11.31 2.29 13.35
CA GLY A 203 -12.69 1.95 13.65
C GLY A 203 -13.67 2.39 12.55
N GLY A 204 -14.96 2.34 12.86
CA GLY A 204 -16.03 2.69 11.91
C GLY A 204 -16.45 1.52 11.01
N PRO A 205 -17.32 1.78 10.01
CA PRO A 205 -17.91 0.73 9.18
C PRO A 205 -17.03 0.33 7.98
N GLU A 206 -16.08 1.17 7.58
CA GLU A 206 -15.25 1.03 6.37
C GLU A 206 -13.77 1.19 6.72
N PRO A 207 -12.84 0.60 5.92
CA PRO A 207 -11.42 0.86 6.10
C PRO A 207 -11.09 2.33 5.78
N THR A 208 -10.00 2.82 6.36
CA THR A 208 -9.49 4.18 6.17
C THR A 208 -8.09 4.16 5.57
N HIS A 209 -7.47 5.33 5.38
CA HIS A 209 -6.06 5.42 4.97
C HIS A 209 -5.11 4.74 5.96
N ALA A 210 -5.50 4.58 7.24
CA ALA A 210 -4.72 3.81 8.21
C ALA A 210 -4.62 2.33 7.78
N ASP A 211 -5.74 1.73 7.39
CA ASP A 211 -5.80 0.37 6.86
C ASP A 211 -5.03 0.26 5.55
N ALA A 212 -5.20 1.24 4.65
CA ALA A 212 -4.44 1.32 3.40
C ALA A 212 -2.93 1.30 3.64
N CYS A 213 -2.47 2.04 4.67
CA CYS A 213 -1.07 2.14 5.03
C CYS A 213 -0.43 0.81 5.41
N LEU A 214 -1.13 -0.04 6.17
CA LEU A 214 -0.68 -1.39 6.50
C LEU A 214 -0.87 -2.35 5.32
N PHE A 215 -2.00 -2.25 4.63
CA PHE A 215 -2.41 -3.19 3.58
C PHE A 215 -1.49 -3.15 2.36
N GLY A 216 -0.95 -1.97 2.02
CA GLY A 216 0.08 -1.88 0.97
C GLY A 216 1.29 -2.77 1.23
N TRP A 217 1.72 -2.89 2.50
CA TRP A 217 2.84 -3.76 2.87
C TRP A 217 2.47 -5.24 2.91
N TYR A 218 1.22 -5.57 3.28
CA TYR A 218 0.69 -6.91 3.06
C TYR A 218 0.74 -7.29 1.58
N VAL A 219 0.23 -6.43 0.68
CA VAL A 219 0.26 -6.69 -0.77
C VAL A 219 1.68 -6.89 -1.27
N PHE A 220 2.63 -6.05 -0.89
CA PHE A 220 4.04 -6.23 -1.26
C PHE A 220 4.61 -7.56 -0.77
N SER A 221 4.25 -8.00 0.44
CA SER A 221 4.72 -9.26 1.01
C SER A 221 4.23 -10.51 0.29
N ARG A 222 3.13 -10.43 -0.47
CA ARG A 222 2.59 -11.55 -1.25
C ARG A 222 3.53 -12.02 -2.37
N ALA A 223 4.57 -11.25 -2.69
CA ALA A 223 5.65 -11.70 -3.56
C ALA A 223 6.41 -12.91 -2.99
N ASP A 224 6.38 -13.14 -1.68
CA ASP A 224 6.85 -14.37 -1.05
C ASP A 224 5.66 -15.05 -0.35
N PRO A 225 4.93 -15.96 -1.04
CA PRO A 225 3.71 -16.56 -0.48
C PRO A 225 3.95 -17.34 0.81
N SER A 226 5.13 -17.97 0.95
CA SER A 226 5.46 -18.75 2.15
C SER A 226 5.67 -17.83 3.35
N ALA A 227 6.45 -16.77 3.20
CA ALA A 227 6.65 -15.81 4.28
C ALA A 227 5.39 -15.00 4.57
N CYS A 228 4.65 -14.59 3.51
CA CYS A 228 3.38 -13.89 3.64
C CYS A 228 2.40 -14.70 4.48
N LYS A 229 2.22 -16.00 4.16
CA LYS A 229 1.38 -16.89 4.96
C LYS A 229 1.88 -17.03 6.40
N ALA A 230 3.18 -17.25 6.59
CA ALA A 230 3.76 -17.43 7.92
C ALA A 230 3.58 -16.20 8.83
N VAL A 231 3.55 -14.99 8.27
CA VAL A 231 3.37 -13.74 9.02
C VAL A 231 1.89 -13.41 9.20
N TRP A 232 1.15 -13.26 8.09
CA TRP A 232 -0.20 -12.68 8.10
C TRP A 232 -1.31 -13.69 8.42
N GLU A 233 -1.03 -14.98 8.31
CA GLU A 233 -1.92 -16.06 8.76
C GLU A 233 -1.37 -16.78 10.00
N SER A 234 -0.43 -16.14 10.70
CA SER A 234 0.15 -16.66 11.95
C SER A 234 -0.93 -16.90 13.00
N GLU A 235 -0.83 -18.02 13.71
CA GLU A 235 -1.69 -18.33 14.87
C GLU A 235 -1.54 -17.30 16.01
N TRP A 236 -0.43 -16.57 16.02
CA TRP A 236 -0.14 -15.51 16.99
C TRP A 236 -0.84 -14.18 16.68
N LEU A 237 -1.36 -14.03 15.46
CA LEU A 237 -1.97 -12.79 14.96
C LEU A 237 -3.36 -13.04 14.33
N PRO A 238 -4.30 -13.67 15.08
CA PRO A 238 -5.60 -14.03 14.53
C PRO A 238 -6.44 -12.85 14.07
N GLU A 239 -6.37 -11.69 14.73
CA GLU A 239 -7.15 -10.50 14.33
C GLU A 239 -6.54 -9.82 13.11
N VAL A 240 -5.22 -9.75 12.98
CA VAL A 240 -4.54 -9.33 11.73
C VAL A 240 -4.95 -10.22 10.57
N GLY A 241 -4.98 -11.55 10.76
CA GLY A 241 -5.40 -12.47 9.71
C GLY A 241 -6.87 -12.28 9.30
N LYS A 242 -7.77 -11.95 10.24
CA LYS A 242 -9.16 -11.57 9.92
C LYS A 242 -9.23 -10.24 9.17
N TRP A 243 -8.46 -9.26 9.61
CA TRP A 243 -8.37 -7.94 8.97
C TRP A 243 -7.84 -8.05 7.53
N VAL A 244 -6.84 -8.90 7.26
CA VAL A 244 -6.35 -9.16 5.89
C VAL A 244 -7.46 -9.71 5.00
N ARG A 245 -8.20 -10.72 5.48
CA ARG A 245 -9.32 -11.30 4.71
C ARG A 245 -10.40 -10.26 4.44
N ALA A 246 -10.70 -9.43 5.43
CA ALA A 246 -11.65 -8.32 5.29
C ALA A 246 -11.19 -7.27 4.26
N MET A 247 -9.92 -6.88 4.27
CA MET A 247 -9.37 -5.96 3.26
C MET A 247 -9.42 -6.56 1.85
N LEU A 248 -9.08 -7.84 1.67
CA LEU A 248 -9.18 -8.54 0.39
C LEU A 248 -10.64 -8.59 -0.11
N GLU A 249 -11.58 -8.96 0.75
CA GLU A 249 -13.01 -8.98 0.43
C GLU A 249 -13.52 -7.58 0.06
N TRP A 250 -13.18 -6.57 0.86
CA TRP A 250 -13.57 -5.18 0.62
C TRP A 250 -13.01 -4.68 -0.71
N CYS A 251 -11.71 -4.91 -1.00
CA CYS A 251 -11.07 -4.55 -2.27
C CYS A 251 -11.76 -5.20 -3.48
N GLY A 252 -12.28 -6.42 -3.33
CA GLY A 252 -12.97 -7.14 -4.39
C GLY A 252 -12.03 -7.72 -5.45
N PRO A 253 -12.55 -8.62 -6.31
CA PRO A 253 -11.73 -9.45 -7.19
C PRO A 253 -10.96 -8.65 -8.24
N ASP A 254 -11.51 -7.54 -8.74
CA ASP A 254 -10.88 -6.75 -9.80
C ASP A 254 -9.55 -6.13 -9.33
N ILE A 255 -9.54 -5.54 -8.13
CA ILE A 255 -8.32 -4.97 -7.54
C ILE A 255 -7.40 -6.07 -7.01
N VAL A 256 -7.97 -7.08 -6.34
CA VAL A 256 -7.16 -8.17 -5.77
C VAL A 256 -6.46 -9.01 -6.85
N GLY A 257 -7.05 -9.13 -8.02
CA GLY A 257 -6.49 -9.83 -9.18
C GLY A 257 -5.23 -9.16 -9.75
N GLU A 258 -5.04 -7.87 -9.49
CA GLU A 258 -3.84 -7.14 -9.91
C GLU A 258 -2.69 -7.22 -8.90
N PHE A 259 -2.98 -7.55 -7.64
CA PHE A 259 -1.96 -7.63 -6.60
C PHE A 259 -0.97 -8.76 -6.86
N VAL A 260 0.30 -8.48 -6.57
CA VAL A 260 1.37 -9.48 -6.70
C VAL A 260 1.03 -10.77 -5.94
N ALA A 261 1.24 -11.88 -6.61
CA ALA A 261 1.29 -13.23 -6.06
C ALA A 261 2.34 -13.98 -6.88
N ALA A 262 3.41 -14.44 -6.24
CA ALA A 262 4.46 -15.21 -6.90
C ALA A 262 4.21 -16.72 -6.80
#